data_AF-A0A7J5ECT7-F1
#
_entry.id   AF-A0A7J5ECT7-F1
#
_cell.length_a   1.000
_cell.length_b   1.000
_cell.length_c   1.000
_cell.angle_alpha   90.00
_cell.angle_beta   90.00
_cell.angle_gamma   90.00
#
_symmetry.space_group_name_H-M   'P 1'
#
loop_
_entity.id
_entity.type
_entity.pdbx_description
1 polymer ?
#
loop_
_entity_poly.entity_id
_entity_poly.type
_entity_poly.pdbx_seq_one_letter_code
_entity_poly.pdbx_strand_id
1 'polypeptide(L)'
;GSVKSNYSWYEREMINVINKLKEAFPNTSILMLSVHDKSMKRGTQFTTDPSILKLLKTQIDIAKATDIAFWNLFEAMGGKDSVPNWVNSNPPLAFKDYIHFNDQGAKKVADLLSDALLEAYDKY
;
A
#
# COMPACT_ATOMS: atom_id res chain seq x y z
N GLY A 1 17.07 12.55 -13.49
CA GLY A 1 17.44 11.16 -13.83
C GLY A 1 16.37 10.24 -13.28
N SER A 2 15.75 9.43 -14.14
CA SER A 2 14.82 8.38 -13.72
C SER A 2 15.64 7.25 -13.11
N VAL A 3 15.74 7.19 -11.78
CA VAL A 3 16.19 5.97 -11.11
C VAL A 3 15.23 4.86 -11.56
N LYS A 4 15.73 3.89 -12.33
CA LYS A 4 15.00 2.64 -12.52
C LYS A 4 14.97 1.98 -11.14
N SER A 5 13.90 2.18 -10.38
CA SER A 5 13.74 1.55 -9.07
C SER A 5 13.73 0.04 -9.25
N ASN A 6 14.88 -0.59 -8.98
CA ASN A 6 15.03 -2.03 -8.91
C ASN A 6 14.74 -2.45 -7.46
N TYR A 7 13.63 -3.17 -7.26
CA TYR A 7 13.19 -3.61 -5.95
C TYR A 7 13.64 -5.03 -5.59
N SER A 8 14.51 -5.69 -6.37
CA SER A 8 14.97 -7.06 -6.07
C SER A 8 15.69 -7.18 -4.73
N TRP A 9 16.43 -6.15 -4.32
CA TRP A 9 17.02 -6.12 -2.97
C TRP A 9 15.92 -6.07 -1.90
N TYR A 10 14.95 -5.16 -2.05
CA TYR A 10 13.83 -5.02 -1.12
C TYR A 10 13.01 -6.31 -1.02
N GLU A 11 12.72 -6.95 -2.16
CA GLU A 11 12.02 -8.24 -2.22
C GLU A 11 12.73 -9.30 -1.38
N ARG A 12 14.02 -9.53 -1.65
CA ARG A 12 14.80 -10.53 -0.93
C ARG A 12 14.86 -10.26 0.56
N GLU A 13 15.14 -9.01 0.96
CA GLU A 13 15.26 -8.68 2.38
C GLU A 13 13.92 -8.76 3.11
N MET A 14 12.81 -8.37 2.47
CA MET A 14 11.49 -8.49 3.08
C MET A 14 11.04 -9.94 3.22
N ILE A 15 11.35 -10.81 2.25
CA ILE A 15 11.12 -12.26 2.38
C ILE A 15 11.85 -12.79 3.63
N ASN A 16 13.11 -12.41 3.84
CA ASN A 16 13.87 -12.80 5.02
C ASN A 16 13.22 -12.29 6.32
N VAL A 17 12.72 -11.05 6.34
CA VAL A 17 12.02 -10.49 7.50
C VAL A 17 10.75 -11.28 7.81
N ILE A 18 9.93 -11.57 6.82
CA ILE A 18 8.67 -12.32 7.01
C ILE A 18 8.95 -13.73 7.52
N ASN A 19 9.94 -14.42 6.95
CA ASN A 19 10.31 -15.76 7.40
C ASN A 19 10.80 -15.77 8.86
N LYS A 20 11.60 -14.77 9.26
CA LYS A 20 12.00 -14.60 10.66
C LYS A 20 10.81 -14.35 11.59
N LEU A 21 9.82 -13.57 11.14
CA LEU A 21 8.59 -13.37 11.91
C LEU A 21 7.79 -14.67 12.06
N LYS A 22 7.70 -15.48 10.99
CA LYS A 22 7.06 -16.80 11.04
C LYS A 22 7.77 -17.75 12.00
N GLU A 23 9.11 -17.76 12.00
CA GLU A 23 9.91 -18.57 12.94
C GLU A 23 9.71 -18.14 14.39
N ALA A 24 9.70 -16.82 14.65
CA ALA A 24 9.53 -16.28 15.99
C ALA A 24 8.09 -16.43 16.53
N PHE A 25 7.09 -16.40 15.64
CA PHE A 25 5.67 -16.42 15.97
C PHE A 25 4.91 -17.45 15.11
N PRO A 26 5.15 -18.77 15.31
CA PRO A 26 4.68 -19.82 14.41
C PRO A 26 3.14 -19.95 14.31
N ASN A 27 2.41 -19.42 15.29
CA ASN A 27 0.94 -19.49 15.34
C ASN A 27 0.27 -18.15 14.99
N THR A 28 1.01 -17.18 14.45
CA THR A 28 0.51 -15.84 14.15
C THR A 28 0.31 -15.67 12.64
N SER A 29 -0.88 -15.22 12.25
CA SER A 29 -1.15 -14.77 10.88
C SER A 29 -0.43 -13.46 10.59
N ILE A 30 0.13 -13.34 9.40
CA ILE A 30 0.82 -12.13 8.94
C ILE A 30 0.03 -11.52 7.78
N LEU A 31 -0.22 -10.22 7.86
CA LEU A 31 -0.85 -9.43 6.80
C LEU A 31 0.13 -8.36 6.32
N MET A 32 0.42 -8.34 5.02
CA MET A 32 1.14 -7.24 4.37
C MET A 32 0.14 -6.24 3.79
N LEU A 33 0.26 -4.97 4.18
CA LEU A 33 -0.44 -3.87 3.55
C LEU A 33 0.42 -3.31 2.43
N SER A 34 -0.17 -3.06 1.27
CA SER A 34 0.55 -2.50 0.14
C SER A 34 0.91 -1.03 0.34
N VAL A 35 1.84 -0.54 -0.49
CA VAL A 35 2.12 0.89 -0.62
C VAL A 35 0.85 1.63 -1.06
N HIS A 36 0.66 2.84 -0.54
CA HIS A 36 -0.40 3.74 -0.99
C HIS A 36 -0.06 4.38 -2.34
N ASP A 37 -1.07 4.96 -3.01
CA ASP A 37 -0.78 5.81 -4.16
C ASP A 37 0.06 7.02 -3.73
N LYS A 38 0.92 7.49 -4.61
CA LYS A 38 1.72 8.70 -4.45
C LYS A 38 1.84 9.34 -5.82
N SER A 39 1.61 10.64 -5.88
CA SER A 39 1.72 11.38 -7.14
C SER A 39 3.03 12.15 -7.28
N MET A 40 3.40 12.40 -8.53
CA MET A 40 4.43 13.33 -8.93
C MET A 40 3.86 14.35 -9.90
N LYS A 41 4.40 15.56 -9.86
CA LYS A 41 3.98 16.64 -10.76
C LYS A 41 4.46 16.35 -12.19
N ARG A 42 3.53 16.35 -13.15
CA ARG A 42 3.74 16.21 -14.59
C ARG A 42 3.07 17.38 -15.29
N GLY A 43 3.86 18.41 -15.61
CA GLY A 43 3.33 19.67 -16.13
C GLY A 43 2.42 20.36 -15.10
N THR A 44 1.15 20.53 -15.46
CA THR A 44 0.12 21.12 -14.59
C THR A 44 -0.66 20.08 -13.77
N GLN A 45 -0.46 18.79 -14.02
CA GLN A 45 -1.22 17.71 -13.38
C GLN A 45 -0.36 16.94 -12.37
N PHE A 46 -1.02 16.27 -11.44
CA PHE A 46 -0.41 15.30 -10.53
C PHE A 46 -0.87 13.92 -10.93
N THR A 47 0.09 13.03 -11.15
CA THR A 47 -0.17 11.65 -11.59
C THR A 47 0.66 10.69 -10.76
N THR A 48 0.13 9.50 -10.54
CA THR A 48 0.78 8.36 -9.89
C THR A 48 2.23 8.21 -10.34
N ASP A 49 3.13 8.11 -9.38
CA ASP A 49 4.53 7.80 -9.63
C ASP A 49 4.63 6.35 -10.18
N PRO A 50 5.19 6.14 -11.39
CA PRO A 50 5.32 4.80 -11.97
C PRO A 50 6.15 3.83 -11.11
N SER A 51 6.98 4.34 -10.20
CA SER A 51 7.75 3.51 -9.26
C SER A 51 6.87 2.87 -8.18
N ILE A 52 5.68 3.43 -7.89
CA ILE A 52 4.69 2.86 -6.97
C ILE A 52 4.08 1.59 -7.56
N LEU A 53 3.75 1.59 -8.85
CA LEU A 53 3.20 0.41 -9.52
C LEU A 53 4.20 -0.77 -9.52
N LYS A 54 5.49 -0.47 -9.68
CA LYS A 54 6.55 -1.47 -9.58
C LYS A 54 6.69 -2.00 -8.16
N LEU A 55 6.67 -1.12 -7.15
CA LEU A 55 6.75 -1.52 -5.75
C LEU A 55 5.53 -2.36 -5.33
N LEU A 56 4.33 -1.97 -5.76
CA LEU A 56 3.10 -2.71 -5.53
C LEU A 56 3.20 -4.13 -6.08
N LYS A 57 3.69 -4.28 -7.32
CA LYS A 57 3.93 -5.60 -7.91
C LYS A 57 4.93 -6.42 -7.08
N THR A 58 6.03 -5.81 -6.65
CA THR A 58 7.02 -6.49 -5.79
C THR A 58 6.41 -6.90 -4.45
N GLN A 59 5.56 -6.10 -3.82
CA GLN A 59 4.88 -6.46 -2.56
C GLN A 59 3.91 -7.63 -2.73
N ILE A 60 3.18 -7.69 -3.86
CA ILE A 60 2.35 -8.84 -4.21
C ILE A 60 3.20 -10.11 -4.35
N ASP A 61 4.36 -10.00 -5.01
CA ASP A 61 5.26 -11.14 -5.21
C ASP A 61 5.87 -11.62 -3.88
N ILE A 62 6.27 -10.71 -2.99
CA ILE A 62 6.71 -11.04 -1.63
C ILE A 62 5.62 -11.80 -0.87
N ALA A 63 4.39 -11.30 -0.87
CA ALA A 63 3.29 -11.93 -0.14
C ALA A 63 2.98 -13.34 -0.65
N LYS A 64 3.03 -13.55 -1.98
CA LYS A 64 2.90 -14.87 -2.59
C LYS A 64 4.06 -15.80 -2.26
N ALA A 65 5.30 -15.31 -2.36
CA ALA A 65 6.50 -16.12 -2.12
C ALA A 65 6.62 -16.56 -0.66
N THR A 66 6.04 -15.78 0.26
CA THR A 66 6.08 -16.07 1.71
C THR A 66 4.78 -16.66 2.23
N ASP A 67 3.76 -16.86 1.40
CA ASP A 67 2.44 -17.37 1.82
C ASP A 67 1.87 -16.59 3.02
N ILE A 68 1.67 -15.29 2.83
CA ILE A 68 1.02 -14.40 3.81
C ILE A 68 -0.16 -13.68 3.16
N ALA A 69 -1.09 -13.20 3.99
CA ALA A 69 -2.20 -12.39 3.50
C ALA A 69 -1.67 -11.05 2.96
N PHE A 70 -2.38 -10.50 1.98
CA PHE A 70 -2.05 -9.22 1.35
C PHE A 70 -3.31 -8.36 1.23
N TRP A 71 -3.24 -7.13 1.69
CA TRP A 71 -4.31 -6.14 1.51
C TRP A 71 -3.82 -4.97 0.67
N ASN A 72 -4.52 -4.72 -0.43
CA ASN A 72 -4.10 -3.76 -1.44
C ASN A 72 -4.62 -2.35 -1.10
N LEU A 73 -3.87 -1.62 -0.27
CA LEU A 73 -4.16 -0.24 0.09
C LEU A 73 -4.24 0.68 -1.14
N PHE A 74 -3.34 0.51 -2.12
CA PHE A 74 -3.37 1.28 -3.37
C PHE A 74 -4.76 1.20 -4.05
N GLU A 75 -5.30 0.00 -4.22
CA GLU A 75 -6.64 -0.19 -4.80
C GLU A 75 -7.75 0.28 -3.85
N ALA A 76 -7.61 0.05 -2.54
CA ALA A 76 -8.58 0.51 -1.55
C ALA A 76 -8.76 2.04 -1.54
N MET A 77 -7.73 2.79 -1.93
CA MET A 77 -7.81 4.24 -2.10
C MET A 77 -8.55 4.70 -3.36
N GLY A 78 -8.78 3.79 -4.31
CA GLY A 78 -9.26 4.08 -5.67
C GLY A 78 -8.20 3.90 -6.75
N GLY A 79 -7.03 3.35 -6.42
CA GLY A 79 -6.01 2.97 -7.38
C GLY A 79 -5.22 4.16 -7.94
N LYS A 80 -4.94 4.09 -9.24
CA LYS A 80 -4.14 5.08 -9.95
C LYS A 80 -4.80 6.46 -9.89
N ASP A 81 -3.99 7.46 -9.55
CA ASP A 81 -4.34 8.89 -9.48
C ASP A 81 -5.39 9.16 -8.39
N SER A 82 -5.42 8.31 -7.36
CA SER A 82 -6.33 8.45 -6.23
C SER A 82 -5.89 9.55 -5.26
N VAL A 83 -4.59 9.75 -5.02
CA VAL A 83 -4.14 10.80 -4.08
C VAL A 83 -4.57 12.21 -4.50
N PRO A 84 -4.48 12.64 -5.77
CA PRO A 84 -5.04 13.91 -6.21
C PRO A 84 -6.53 14.06 -5.87
N ASN A 85 -7.32 12.99 -5.95
CA ASN A 85 -8.72 13.00 -5.56
C ASN A 85 -8.87 13.15 -4.04
N TRP A 86 -8.01 12.50 -3.26
CA TRP A 86 -7.98 12.61 -1.79
C TRP A 86 -7.51 13.99 -1.30
N VAL A 87 -6.62 14.67 -2.04
CA VAL A 87 -6.21 16.05 -1.73
C VAL A 87 -7.35 17.04 -1.98
N ASN A 88 -8.13 16.81 -3.05
CA ASN A 88 -9.20 17.69 -3.49
C ASN A 88 -10.58 17.33 -2.92
N SER A 89 -10.69 16.26 -2.12
CA SER A 89 -11.96 15.87 -1.49
C SER A 89 -12.40 16.89 -0.43
N ASN A 90 -13.67 16.84 -0.05
CA ASN A 90 -14.21 17.65 1.04
C ASN A 90 -14.92 16.75 2.07
N PRO A 91 -14.35 16.56 3.27
CA PRO A 91 -13.08 17.11 3.74
C PRO A 91 -11.87 16.50 3.00
N PRO A 92 -10.71 17.20 2.93
CA PRO A 92 -9.48 16.62 2.38
C PRO A 92 -9.04 15.41 3.18
N LEU A 93 -8.57 14.36 2.50
CA LEU A 93 -8.04 13.13 3.11
C LEU A 93 -6.50 13.06 3.03
N ALA A 94 -5.87 13.88 2.18
CA ALA A 94 -4.42 13.92 2.01
C ALA A 94 -3.87 15.36 2.02
N PHE A 95 -2.59 15.49 2.35
CA PHE A 95 -1.89 16.76 2.31
C PHE A 95 -1.56 17.18 0.87
N LYS A 96 -1.40 18.50 0.65
CA LYS A 96 -1.04 19.08 -0.67
C LYS A 96 0.38 18.73 -1.15
N ASP A 97 1.10 17.87 -0.43
CA ASP A 97 2.33 17.25 -0.93
C ASP A 97 2.04 16.09 -1.90
N TYR A 98 0.79 15.61 -1.98
CA TYR A 98 0.33 14.50 -2.82
C TYR A 98 1.05 13.17 -2.51
N ILE A 99 1.47 13.02 -1.25
CA ILE A 99 2.13 11.82 -0.73
C ILE A 99 1.41 11.35 0.54
N HIS A 100 1.26 12.22 1.53
CA HIS A 100 0.87 11.80 2.88
C HIS A 100 -0.61 12.02 3.18
N PHE A 101 -1.21 11.07 3.89
CA PHE A 101 -2.56 11.23 4.45
C PHE A 101 -2.56 12.21 5.62
N ASN A 102 -3.67 12.92 5.79
CA ASN A 102 -3.96 13.61 7.04
C ASN A 102 -4.76 12.69 7.99
N ASP A 103 -5.14 13.21 9.16
CA ASP A 103 -5.87 12.42 10.17
C ASP A 103 -7.19 11.84 9.64
N GLN A 104 -7.90 12.56 8.77
CA GLN A 104 -9.14 12.08 8.16
C GLN A 104 -8.87 10.95 7.15
N GLY A 105 -7.82 11.07 6.34
CA GLY A 105 -7.39 10.01 5.43
C GLY A 105 -6.93 8.77 6.17
N ALA A 106 -6.12 8.93 7.22
CA ALA A 106 -5.69 7.83 8.07
C ALA A 106 -6.87 7.09 8.70
N LYS A 107 -7.86 7.84 9.21
CA LYS A 107 -9.11 7.27 9.71
C LYS A 107 -9.86 6.50 8.62
N LYS A 108 -10.00 7.07 7.43
CA LYS A 108 -10.68 6.41 6.29
C LYS A 108 -9.99 5.10 5.91
N VAL A 109 -8.65 5.07 5.89
CA VAL A 109 -7.88 3.85 5.63
C VAL A 109 -8.08 2.81 6.73
N ALA A 110 -8.10 3.22 7.99
CA ALA A 110 -8.37 2.33 9.12
C ALA A 110 -9.77 1.70 9.04
N ASP A 111 -10.79 2.50 8.69
CA ASP A 111 -12.15 2.00 8.47
C ASP A 111 -12.18 0.96 7.34
N LEU A 112 -11.58 1.27 6.17
CA LEU A 112 -11.52 0.35 5.03
C LEU A 112 -10.82 -0.98 5.35
N LEU A 113 -9.73 -0.93 6.11
CA LEU A 113 -9.02 -2.14 6.54
C LEU A 113 -9.85 -2.95 7.53
N SER A 114 -10.48 -2.27 8.50
CA SER A 114 -11.30 -2.93 9.52
C SER A 114 -12.50 -3.64 8.89
N ASP A 115 -13.19 -2.96 7.96
CA ASP A 115 -14.29 -3.54 7.19
C ASP A 115 -13.81 -4.77 6.40
N ALA A 116 -12.67 -4.67 5.70
CA ALA A 116 -12.12 -5.79 4.94
C ALA A 116 -11.76 -7.01 5.82
N LEU A 117 -11.27 -6.77 7.04
CA LEU A 117 -10.97 -7.84 8.00
C LEU A 117 -12.24 -8.51 8.54
N LEU A 118 -13.25 -7.71 8.91
CA LEU A 118 -14.52 -8.22 9.42
C LEU A 118 -15.29 -8.98 8.33
N GLU A 119 -15.35 -8.44 7.11
CA GLU A 119 -15.96 -9.12 5.97
C GLU A 119 -15.27 -10.44 5.62
N ALA A 120 -13.94 -10.51 5.75
CA ALA A 120 -13.20 -11.75 5.56
C ALA A 120 -13.52 -12.75 6.67
N TYR A 121 -13.57 -12.30 7.93
CA TYR A 121 -13.92 -13.12 9.08
C TYR A 121 -15.33 -13.72 8.96
N ASP A 122 -16.34 -12.93 8.60
CA ASP A 122 -17.73 -13.36 8.49
C ASP A 122 -17.99 -14.38 7.36
N LYS A 123 -17.06 -14.48 6.40
CA LYS A 123 -17.15 -15.45 5.29
C LYS A 123 -16.61 -16.84 5.64
N TYR A 124 -15.94 -16.98 6.78
CA TYR A 124 -15.43 -18.26 7.31
C TYR A 124 -16.37 -18.82 8.39
#